data_AF-A0A972GI06-F1
#
_entry.id   AF-A0A972GI06-F1
#
_cell.length_a   1.000
_cell.length_b   1.000
_cell.length_c   1.000
_cell.angle_alpha   90.00
_cell.angle_beta   90.00
_cell.angle_gamma   90.00
#
_symmetry.space_group_name_H-M   'P 1'
#
loop_
_entity.id
_entity.type
_entity.pdbx_description
1 polymer ?
#
loop_
_entity_poly.entity_id
_entity_poly.type
_entity_poly.pdbx_seq_one_letter_code
_entity_poly.pdbx_strand_id
1 'polypeptide(L)'
;MQAERIQAREDQLAKNRGNRGKPPSSDGLKKKPRSLRETGKRQSGGQKGHKGKTREMVFHPDSVVHHALSVCPTCQTNVSEVCVNRVEKRHVVDVPEVRIEVTEHQGEVKICPCCEQQIKANVPSHVRQAVPYGERIQTHATYLTMYP
;
A
#
# COMPACT_ATOMS: atom_id res chain seq x y z
N MET A 1 15.46 60.12 -7.51
CA MET A 1 14.18 59.40 -7.71
C MET A 1 14.20 58.34 -8.82
N GLN A 2 14.65 58.60 -10.06
CA GLN A 2 14.65 57.54 -11.10
C GLN A 2 15.76 56.49 -10.92
N ALA A 3 16.95 56.89 -10.47
CA ALA A 3 18.09 55.98 -10.27
C ALA A 3 17.82 54.93 -9.18
N GLU A 4 17.26 55.32 -8.03
CA GLU A 4 16.87 54.37 -6.96
C GLU A 4 15.82 53.36 -7.41
N ARG A 5 14.89 53.78 -8.29
CA ARG A 5 13.84 52.90 -8.81
C ARG A 5 14.38 51.88 -9.79
N ILE A 6 15.40 52.24 -10.57
CA ILE A 6 16.10 51.34 -11.48
C ILE A 6 16.96 50.37 -10.66
N GLN A 7 17.73 50.86 -9.69
CA GLN A 7 18.55 50.04 -8.80
C GLN A 7 17.70 49.01 -8.02
N ALA A 8 16.56 49.43 -7.45
CA ALA A 8 15.66 48.53 -6.74
C ALA A 8 15.05 47.45 -7.65
N ARG A 9 14.87 47.74 -8.95
CA ARG A 9 14.38 46.79 -9.95
C ARG A 9 15.47 45.81 -10.37
N GLU A 10 16.70 46.29 -10.54
CA GLU A 10 17.87 45.46 -10.82
C GLU A 10 18.18 44.54 -9.64
N ASP A 11 18.10 45.04 -8.40
CA ASP A 11 18.26 44.26 -7.17
C ASP A 11 17.16 43.21 -6.98
N GLN A 12 15.95 43.45 -7.51
CA GLN A 12 14.88 42.45 -7.53
C GLN A 12 15.16 41.35 -8.56
N LEU A 13 15.71 41.70 -9.72
CA LEU A 13 16.03 40.76 -10.80
C LEU A 13 17.30 39.93 -10.52
N ALA A 14 18.27 40.49 -9.78
CA ALA A 14 19.51 39.82 -9.39
C ALA A 14 19.34 38.75 -8.29
N LYS A 15 18.14 38.61 -7.70
CA LYS A 15 17.85 37.62 -6.65
C LYS A 15 17.66 36.22 -7.24
N ASN A 16 18.78 35.53 -7.49
CA ASN A 16 18.81 34.09 -7.73
C ASN A 16 18.89 33.29 -6.42
N ARG A 17 18.30 32.09 -6.44
CA ARG A 17 18.02 31.16 -5.31
C ARG A 17 19.23 30.72 -4.47
N GLY A 18 20.44 31.03 -4.90
CA GLY A 18 21.65 30.72 -4.15
C GLY A 18 21.81 31.55 -2.87
N ASN A 19 21.06 32.66 -2.74
CA ASN A 19 21.14 33.52 -1.57
C ASN A 19 19.73 33.88 -1.08
N ARG A 20 19.42 33.48 0.17
CA ARG A 20 18.18 33.72 0.97
C ARG A 20 17.08 32.66 0.85
N GLY A 21 17.04 31.75 1.83
CA GLY A 21 15.96 31.60 2.81
C GLY A 21 14.49 31.49 2.35
N LYS A 22 14.19 31.24 1.08
CA LYS A 22 12.83 30.97 0.62
C LYS A 22 12.51 29.49 0.78
N PRO A 23 11.33 29.12 1.34
CA PRO A 23 10.92 27.73 1.39
C PRO A 23 10.81 27.17 -0.03
N PRO A 24 11.26 25.92 -0.26
CA PRO A 24 11.34 25.35 -1.59
C PRO A 24 9.98 25.26 -2.30
N SER A 25 8.85 25.38 -1.59
CA SER A 25 7.49 25.37 -2.16
C SER A 25 7.11 26.62 -2.97
N SER A 26 7.81 27.75 -2.84
CA SER A 26 7.41 29.04 -3.42
C SER A 26 7.60 29.18 -4.95
N ASP A 27 8.01 28.14 -5.66
CA ASP A 27 8.43 28.23 -7.08
C ASP A 27 7.34 27.91 -8.09
N GLY A 28 6.18 27.50 -7.60
CA GLY A 28 5.08 27.03 -8.43
C GLY A 28 5.50 25.93 -9.42
N LEU A 29 4.74 25.81 -10.50
CA LEU A 29 4.89 24.80 -11.55
C LEU A 29 6.14 24.99 -12.44
N LYS A 30 6.95 26.02 -12.21
CA LYS A 30 8.20 26.27 -12.95
C LYS A 30 9.40 25.47 -12.41
N LYS A 31 9.20 24.65 -11.38
CA LYS A 31 10.22 23.72 -10.90
C LYS A 31 10.48 22.67 -11.98
N LYS A 32 11.69 22.68 -12.55
CA LYS A 32 12.18 21.49 -13.25
C LYS A 32 12.29 20.36 -12.21
N PRO A 33 11.73 19.17 -12.45
CA PRO A 33 11.93 18.04 -11.56
C PRO A 33 13.43 17.75 -11.50
N ARG A 34 14.05 17.98 -10.33
CA ARG A 34 15.47 17.70 -10.13
C ARG A 34 15.61 16.21 -9.77
N SER A 35 15.31 15.35 -10.74
CA SER A 35 15.77 13.96 -10.67
C SER A 35 17.28 13.98 -10.82
N LEU A 36 18.01 13.81 -9.72
CA LEU A 36 19.44 13.46 -9.75
C LEU A 36 19.66 12.00 -10.18
N ARG A 37 18.57 11.26 -10.43
CA ARG A 37 18.63 9.86 -10.83
C ARG A 37 19.07 9.79 -12.29
N GLU A 38 20.24 9.22 -12.51
CA GLU A 38 20.64 8.76 -13.83
C GLU A 38 19.63 7.70 -14.31
N THR A 39 19.26 7.76 -15.60
CA THR A 39 18.43 6.73 -16.23
C THR A 39 19.14 5.39 -16.10
N GLY A 40 18.59 4.51 -15.27
CA GLY A 40 19.15 3.18 -15.07
C GLY A 40 19.17 2.41 -16.39
N LYS A 41 20.31 1.79 -16.74
CA LYS A 41 20.48 0.97 -17.95
C LYS A 41 19.64 -0.32 -17.97
N ARG A 42 18.81 -0.54 -16.95
CA ARG A 42 17.96 -1.74 -16.84
C ARG A 42 16.70 -1.52 -17.67
N GLN A 43 16.42 -2.44 -18.58
CA GLN A 43 15.16 -2.48 -19.31
C GLN A 43 14.00 -2.62 -18.32
N SER A 44 12.85 -2.02 -18.64
CA SER A 44 11.62 -2.23 -17.88
C SER A 44 11.21 -3.71 -17.96
N GLY A 45 10.83 -4.29 -16.83
CA GLY A 45 10.44 -5.70 -16.72
C GLY A 45 11.38 -6.53 -15.84
N GLY A 46 11.09 -7.83 -15.75
CA GLY A 46 11.92 -8.79 -15.01
C GLY A 46 13.35 -8.85 -15.57
N GLN A 47 14.33 -9.17 -14.72
CA GLN A 47 15.72 -9.25 -15.20
C GLN A 47 15.83 -10.36 -16.26
N LYS A 48 16.64 -10.10 -17.29
CA LYS A 48 16.86 -11.02 -18.40
C LYS A 48 17.33 -12.38 -17.87
N GLY A 49 16.55 -13.43 -18.10
CA GLY A 49 16.84 -14.80 -17.65
C GLY A 49 15.99 -15.32 -16.47
N HIS A 50 15.17 -14.47 -15.83
CA HIS A 50 14.20 -14.97 -14.84
C HIS A 50 13.11 -15.77 -15.55
N LYS A 51 13.01 -17.05 -15.22
CA LYS A 51 11.85 -17.86 -15.61
C LYS A 51 10.63 -17.34 -14.84
N GLY A 52 9.65 -16.84 -15.56
CA GLY A 52 8.36 -16.52 -14.97
C GLY A 52 7.76 -17.78 -14.35
N LYS A 53 7.34 -17.70 -13.09
CA LYS A 53 6.58 -18.76 -12.43
C LYS A 53 5.13 -18.31 -12.38
N THR A 54 4.34 -18.74 -13.36
CA THR A 54 2.88 -18.51 -13.35
C THR A 54 2.27 -19.32 -12.20
N ARG A 55 1.29 -18.76 -11.48
CA ARG A 55 0.53 -19.52 -10.48
C ARG A 55 -0.22 -20.67 -11.15
N GLU A 56 -0.10 -21.86 -10.58
CA GLU A 56 -0.77 -23.06 -11.06
C GLU A 56 -2.21 -23.13 -10.52
N MET A 57 -3.12 -23.69 -11.32
CA MET A 57 -4.49 -23.96 -10.87
C MET A 57 -4.49 -25.16 -9.90
N VAL A 58 -5.21 -25.02 -8.79
CA VAL A 58 -5.40 -26.11 -7.82
C VAL A 58 -6.34 -27.19 -8.37
N PHE A 59 -6.11 -28.47 -8.02
CA PHE A 59 -7.01 -29.54 -8.47
C PHE A 59 -8.34 -29.55 -7.71
N HIS A 60 -8.33 -29.17 -6.43
CA HIS A 60 -9.50 -29.09 -5.56
C HIS A 60 -9.64 -27.68 -4.98
N PRO A 61 -10.46 -26.79 -5.58
CA PRO A 61 -10.77 -25.49 -4.99
C PRO A 61 -11.76 -25.64 -3.82
N ASP A 62 -11.74 -24.70 -2.88
CA ASP A 62 -12.64 -24.70 -1.71
C ASP A 62 -14.11 -24.54 -2.10
N SER A 63 -14.39 -23.81 -3.18
CA SER A 63 -15.72 -23.69 -3.76
C SER A 63 -15.68 -23.62 -5.29
N VAL A 64 -16.75 -24.09 -5.94
CA VAL A 64 -16.93 -24.02 -7.39
C VAL A 64 -18.25 -23.33 -7.69
N VAL A 65 -18.18 -22.21 -8.42
CA VAL A 65 -19.37 -21.50 -8.91
C VAL A 65 -19.55 -21.82 -10.39
N HIS A 66 -20.70 -22.40 -10.73
CA HIS A 66 -21.05 -22.73 -12.11
C HIS A 66 -21.82 -21.58 -12.76
N HIS A 67 -21.31 -21.07 -13.88
CA HIS A 67 -21.98 -20.07 -14.70
C HIS A 67 -22.56 -20.75 -15.95
N ALA A 68 -23.84 -21.14 -15.89
CA ALA A 68 -24.53 -21.78 -17.00
C ALA A 68 -25.01 -20.76 -18.04
N LEU A 69 -24.96 -21.13 -19.32
CA LEU A 69 -25.58 -20.38 -20.40
C LEU A 69 -27.01 -20.90 -20.61
N SER A 70 -27.99 -20.01 -20.51
CA SER A 70 -29.39 -20.31 -20.83
C SER A 70 -29.77 -19.82 -22.23
N VAL A 71 -29.09 -18.79 -22.73
CA VAL A 71 -29.41 -18.11 -23.98
C VAL A 71 -28.14 -17.77 -24.75
N CYS A 72 -28.16 -17.98 -26.06
CA CYS A 72 -27.08 -17.56 -26.95
C CYS A 72 -27.02 -16.02 -27.00
N PRO A 73 -25.87 -15.38 -26.67
CA PRO A 73 -25.77 -13.93 -26.65
C PRO A 73 -25.88 -13.28 -28.05
N THR A 74 -25.71 -14.05 -29.12
CA THR A 74 -25.76 -13.52 -30.50
C THR A 74 -27.16 -13.61 -31.11
N CYS A 75 -27.81 -14.77 -31.04
CA CYS A 75 -29.10 -15.02 -31.70
C CYS A 75 -30.27 -15.23 -30.74
N GLN A 76 -30.05 -15.13 -29.43
CA GLN A 76 -31.06 -15.30 -28.37
C GLN A 76 -31.75 -16.67 -28.33
N THR A 77 -31.23 -17.66 -29.06
CA THR A 77 -31.73 -19.03 -28.98
C THR A 77 -31.51 -19.59 -27.57
N ASN A 78 -32.52 -20.27 -27.04
CA ASN A 78 -32.40 -20.97 -25.77
C ASN A 78 -31.42 -22.15 -25.92
N VAL A 79 -30.42 -22.21 -25.04
CA VAL A 79 -29.40 -23.25 -25.00
C VAL A 79 -29.32 -23.96 -23.63
N SER A 80 -30.31 -23.76 -22.75
CA SER A 80 -30.28 -24.33 -21.39
C SER A 80 -30.29 -25.86 -21.37
N GLU A 81 -30.83 -26.48 -22.41
CA GLU A 81 -30.90 -27.95 -22.56
C GLU A 81 -29.78 -28.51 -23.46
N VAL A 82 -28.94 -27.65 -24.04
CA VAL A 82 -27.83 -28.08 -24.89
C VAL A 82 -26.71 -28.64 -24.01
N CYS A 83 -26.15 -29.80 -24.39
CA CYS A 83 -25.05 -30.42 -23.66
C CYS A 83 -23.80 -29.54 -23.65
N VAL A 84 -23.14 -29.47 -22.50
CA VAL A 84 -21.88 -28.72 -22.34
C VAL A 84 -20.75 -29.40 -23.11
N ASN A 85 -20.17 -28.70 -24.08
CA ASN A 85 -19.03 -29.22 -24.85
C ASN A 85 -17.69 -29.11 -24.08
N ARG A 86 -17.48 -28.00 -23.37
CA ARG A 86 -16.25 -27.74 -22.58
C ARG A 86 -16.54 -26.75 -21.46
N VAL A 87 -15.83 -26.90 -20.34
CA VAL A 87 -15.81 -25.93 -19.25
C VAL A 87 -14.49 -25.18 -19.26
N GLU A 88 -14.55 -23.85 -19.32
CA GLU A 88 -13.39 -22.99 -19.02
C GLU A 88 -13.30 -22.74 -17.52
N LYS A 89 -12.10 -22.86 -16.97
CA LYS A 89 -11.85 -22.65 -15.53
C LYS A 89 -11.01 -21.41 -15.31
N ARG A 90 -11.38 -20.60 -14.32
CA ARG A 90 -10.62 -19.47 -13.80
C ARG A 90 -10.66 -19.57 -12.27
N HIS A 91 -9.53 -19.35 -11.62
CA HIS A 91 -9.45 -19.36 -10.16
C HIS A 91 -9.29 -17.95 -9.64
N VAL A 92 -10.05 -17.65 -8.59
CA VAL A 92 -9.82 -16.52 -7.71
C VAL A 92 -9.26 -17.09 -6.42
N VAL A 93 -8.08 -16.62 -6.02
CA VAL A 93 -7.48 -16.97 -4.73
C VAL A 93 -7.69 -15.78 -3.81
N ASP A 94 -8.48 -15.96 -2.76
CA ASP A 94 -8.83 -14.89 -1.84
C ASP A 94 -8.53 -15.30 -0.40
N VAL A 95 -8.49 -14.32 0.50
CA VAL A 95 -8.40 -14.55 1.93
C VAL A 95 -9.83 -14.81 2.44
N PRO A 96 -10.09 -15.89 3.19
CA PRO A 96 -11.40 -16.12 3.79
C PRO A 96 -11.78 -14.97 4.72
N GLU A 97 -13.06 -14.87 5.09
CA GLU A 97 -13.57 -13.80 5.95
C GLU A 97 -12.68 -13.60 7.19
N VAL A 98 -12.02 -12.43 7.26
CA VAL A 98 -11.08 -12.11 8.32
C VAL A 98 -11.82 -11.46 9.48
N ARG A 99 -11.72 -12.07 10.67
CA ARG A 99 -12.18 -11.45 11.92
C ARG A 99 -11.00 -10.78 12.62
N ILE A 100 -11.17 -9.52 13.01
CA ILE A 100 -10.17 -8.80 13.79
C ILE A 100 -10.36 -9.16 15.26
N GLU A 101 -9.33 -9.76 15.84
CA GLU A 101 -9.25 -10.06 17.27
C GLU A 101 -8.52 -8.91 17.98
N VAL A 102 -9.11 -8.40 19.05
CA VAL A 102 -8.51 -7.35 19.90
C VAL A 102 -8.18 -7.98 21.25
N THR A 103 -6.92 -7.90 21.64
CA THR A 103 -6.46 -8.31 22.97
C THR A 103 -6.15 -7.07 23.80
N GLU A 104 -6.86 -6.90 24.92
CA GLU A 104 -6.57 -5.86 25.89
C GLU A 104 -5.54 -6.35 26.90
N HIS A 105 -4.42 -5.62 27.02
CA HIS A 105 -3.40 -5.91 28.02
C HIS A 105 -3.61 -5.04 29.25
N GLN A 106 -4.15 -5.63 30.32
CA GLN A 106 -4.36 -4.93 31.60
C GLN A 106 -3.18 -5.17 32.54
N GLY A 107 -2.61 -4.09 33.06
CA GLY A 107 -1.58 -4.13 34.10
C GLY A 107 -2.13 -3.63 35.43
N GLU A 108 -2.06 -4.46 36.46
CA GLU A 108 -2.45 -4.05 37.82
C GLU A 108 -1.52 -2.96 38.37
N VAL A 109 -2.09 -2.09 39.19
CA VAL A 109 -1.35 -1.09 39.96
C VAL A 109 -1.77 -1.25 41.42
N LYS A 110 -0.80 -1.46 42.32
CA LYS A 110 -1.04 -1.68 43.75
C LYS A 110 -0.13 -0.78 44.57
N ILE A 111 -0.55 -0.46 45.79
CA ILE A 111 0.29 0.22 46.78
C ILE A 111 0.79 -0.84 47.75
N CYS A 112 2.11 -0.92 47.94
CA CYS A 112 2.70 -1.83 48.90
C CYS A 112 2.39 -1.35 50.34
N PRO A 113 1.77 -2.17 51.20
CA PRO A 113 1.42 -1.75 52.56
C PRO A 113 2.65 -1.60 53.48
N CYS A 114 3.82 -2.15 53.12
CA CYS A 114 5.01 -2.10 53.97
C CYS A 114 5.88 -0.86 53.73
N CYS A 115 5.93 -0.36 52.49
CA CYS A 115 6.80 0.75 52.10
C CYS A 115 6.06 1.89 51.39
N GLU A 116 4.73 1.78 51.26
CA GLU A 116 3.83 2.73 50.61
C GLU A 116 4.14 3.01 49.12
N GLN A 117 5.05 2.24 48.52
CA GLN A 117 5.42 2.41 47.12
C GLN A 117 4.34 1.86 46.19
N GLN A 118 4.10 2.59 45.10
CA GLN A 118 3.25 2.15 44.01
C GLN A 118 4.01 1.15 43.13
N ILE A 119 3.52 -0.09 43.09
CA ILE A 119 4.03 -1.15 42.21
C ILE A 119 3.09 -1.32 41.02
N LYS A 120 3.66 -1.63 39.85
CA LYS A 120 2.92 -1.80 38.59
C LYS A 120 3.27 -3.15 37.97
N ALA A 121 2.27 -3.85 37.46
CA ALA A 121 2.48 -5.05 36.65
C ALA A 121 3.25 -4.69 35.37
N ASN A 122 4.11 -5.61 34.94
CA ASN A 122 4.86 -5.44 33.70
C ASN A 122 3.96 -5.77 32.50
N VAL A 123 3.74 -4.80 31.63
CA VAL A 123 3.02 -5.00 30.37
C VAL A 123 4.03 -5.33 29.27
N PRO A 124 3.74 -6.28 28.34
CA PRO A 124 4.67 -6.65 27.30
C PRO A 124 5.19 -5.46 26.48
N SER A 125 6.49 -5.41 26.24
CA SER A 125 7.18 -4.27 25.62
C SER A 125 6.83 -4.00 24.15
N HIS A 126 6.10 -4.90 23.49
CA HIS A 126 5.59 -4.72 22.14
C HIS A 126 4.27 -3.93 22.09
N VAL A 127 3.57 -3.76 23.23
CA VAL A 127 2.35 -2.97 23.36
C VAL A 127 2.74 -1.52 23.70
N ARG A 128 3.36 -0.82 22.72
CA ARG A 128 3.94 0.52 22.94
C ARG A 128 2.98 1.69 22.64
N GLN A 129 1.96 1.44 21.84
CA GLN A 129 0.97 2.42 21.42
C GLN A 129 -0.39 2.08 22.04
N ALA A 130 -1.33 3.02 22.00
CA ALA A 130 -2.68 2.77 22.54
C ALA A 130 -3.38 1.60 21.82
N VAL A 131 -3.22 1.50 20.50
CA VAL A 131 -3.81 0.42 19.68
C VAL A 131 -2.86 0.06 18.51
N PRO A 132 -1.77 -0.68 18.76
CA PRO A 132 -0.88 -1.11 17.69
C PRO A 132 -1.53 -2.23 16.86
N TYR A 133 -1.31 -2.24 15.54
CA TYR A 133 -1.67 -3.40 14.72
C TYR A 133 -0.81 -4.61 15.09
N GLY A 134 -1.44 -5.77 15.24
CA GLY A 134 -0.73 -7.03 15.48
C GLY A 134 0.09 -7.49 14.27
N GLU A 135 1.06 -8.36 14.52
CA GLU A 135 2.01 -8.87 13.52
C GLU A 135 1.33 -9.49 12.29
N ARG A 136 0.23 -10.22 12.48
CA ARG A 136 -0.54 -10.81 11.37
C ARG A 136 -1.07 -9.75 10.40
N ILE A 137 -1.64 -8.66 10.92
CA ILE A 137 -2.17 -7.56 10.11
C ILE A 137 -1.02 -6.86 9.37
N GLN A 138 0.08 -6.58 10.07
CA GLN A 138 1.25 -5.96 9.45
C GLN A 138 1.84 -6.82 8.33
N THR A 139 1.90 -8.15 8.54
CA THR A 139 2.39 -9.10 7.54
C THR A 139 1.50 -9.13 6.31
N HIS A 140 0.18 -9.18 6.48
CA HIS A 140 -0.76 -9.13 5.36
C HIS A 140 -0.70 -7.80 4.60
N ALA A 141 -0.70 -6.66 5.31
CA ALA A 141 -0.57 -5.35 4.68
C ALA A 141 0.74 -5.23 3.86
N THR A 142 1.84 -5.72 4.42
CA THR A 142 3.15 -5.74 3.76
C THR A 142 3.14 -6.64 2.53
N TYR A 143 2.62 -7.87 2.65
CA TYR A 143 2.51 -8.82 1.55
C TYR A 143 1.67 -8.24 0.40
N LEU A 144 0.49 -7.71 0.69
CA LEU A 144 -0.43 -7.15 -0.31
C LEU A 144 0.11 -5.87 -0.98
N THR A 145 0.98 -5.11 -0.30
CA THR A 145 1.63 -3.94 -0.89
C THR A 145 2.78 -4.33 -1.82
N MET A 146 3.51 -5.41 -1.49
CA MET A 146 4.70 -5.84 -2.25
C MET A 146 4.37 -6.79 -3.41
N TYR A 147 3.27 -7.55 -3.30
CA TYR A 147 2.89 -8.59 -4.24
C TYR A 147 1.41 -8.44 -4.65
N PRO A 148 1.10 -7.46 -5.52
CA PRO A 148 -0.24 -7.30 -6.08
C PRO A 148 -0.62 -8.44 -7.04
#